data_AF-A0A9E8NH47-F1
#
_entry.id   AF-A0A9E8NH47-F1
#
_cell.length_a   1.000
_cell.length_b   1.000
_cell.length_c   1.000
_cell.angle_alpha   90.00
_cell.angle_beta   90.00
_cell.angle_gamma   90.00
#
_symmetry.space_group_name_H-M   'P 1'
#
loop_
_entity.id
_entity.type
_entity.pdbx_description
1 polymer ?
#
loop_
_entity_poly.entity_id
_entity_poly.type
_entity_poly.pdbx_seq_one_letter_code
_entity_poly.pdbx_strand_id
1 'polypeptide(L)'
;MDRESLLKMYTFLEKTAENNEATSFDSVQYPIVEDLIALVKAKGKTSIAEDFETPYVHPMITVQKWVTELKGLVSETLSQVPELK
;
A
#
# COMPACT_ATOMS: atom_id res chain seq x y z
N MET A 1 -0.79 3.25 -13.57
CA MET A 1 0.11 2.47 -12.71
C MET A 1 0.42 1.18 -13.45
N ASP A 2 1.69 0.86 -13.64
CA ASP A 2 2.13 -0.36 -14.32
C ASP A 2 2.26 -1.57 -13.38
N ARG A 3 2.48 -2.75 -13.96
CA ARG A 3 2.61 -4.02 -13.23
C ARG A 3 3.82 -4.04 -12.29
N GLU A 4 4.94 -3.42 -12.68
CA GLU A 4 6.17 -3.41 -11.86
C GLU A 4 5.94 -2.63 -10.56
N SER A 5 5.28 -1.48 -10.65
CA SER A 5 4.90 -0.65 -9.51
C SER A 5 3.98 -1.42 -8.55
N LEU A 6 2.97 -2.12 -9.08
CA LEU A 6 2.06 -2.93 -8.28
C LEU A 6 2.79 -4.11 -7.60
N LEU A 7 3.74 -4.76 -8.27
CA LEU A 7 4.57 -5.81 -7.66
C LEU A 7 5.44 -5.25 -6.53
N LYS A 8 6.04 -4.07 -6.70
CA LYS A 8 6.80 -3.37 -5.65
C LYS A 8 5.93 -3.08 -4.43
N MET A 9 4.71 -2.59 -4.64
CA MET A 9 3.73 -2.38 -3.55
C MET A 9 3.39 -3.69 -2.85
N TYR A 10 3.13 -4.76 -3.60
CA TYR A 10 2.81 -6.06 -3.02
C TYR A 10 3.95 -6.59 -2.15
N THR A 11 5.19 -6.55 -2.65
CA THR A 11 6.38 -6.95 -1.88
C THR A 11 6.59 -6.07 -0.64
N PHE A 12 6.35 -4.77 -0.74
CA PHE A 12 6.41 -3.87 0.40
C PHE A 12 5.39 -4.24 1.48
N LEU A 13 4.16 -4.56 1.09
CA LEU A 13 3.12 -4.96 2.02
C LEU A 13 3.37 -6.35 2.64
N GLU A 14 3.94 -7.30 1.90
CA GLU A 14 4.40 -8.59 2.46
C GLU A 14 5.41 -8.36 3.58
N LYS A 15 6.45 -7.56 3.32
CA LYS A 15 7.46 -7.21 4.35
C LYS A 15 6.87 -6.47 5.54
N THR A 16 5.88 -5.61 5.30
CA THR A 16 5.18 -4.87 6.36
C THR A 16 4.34 -5.79 7.23
N ALA A 17 3.73 -6.84 6.65
CA ALA A 17 2.98 -7.84 7.39
C ALA A 17 3.87 -8.76 8.24
N GLU A 18 5.09 -9.03 7.78
CA GLU A 18 6.09 -9.84 8.50
C GLU A 18 6.71 -9.09 9.69
N ASN A 19 6.94 -7.78 9.55
CA ASN A 19 7.54 -6.94 10.60
C ASN A 19 6.46 -6.26 11.46
N ASN A 20 6.01 -6.97 12.49
CA ASN A 20 5.03 -6.47 13.46
C ASN A 20 5.66 -5.58 14.57
N GLU A 21 6.99 -5.50 14.63
CA GLU A 21 7.71 -4.69 15.59
C GLU A 21 8.05 -3.34 14.98
N ALA A 22 7.67 -2.26 15.68
CA ALA A 22 7.92 -0.85 15.41
C ALA A 22 9.24 -0.60 14.66
N THR A 23 9.21 -0.74 13.33
CA THR A 23 10.39 -0.60 12.52
C THR A 23 10.54 0.90 12.28
N SER A 24 11.68 1.47 12.64
CA SER A 24 12.01 2.84 12.21
C SER A 24 12.21 2.80 10.70
N PHE A 25 11.22 3.32 9.97
CA PHE A 25 11.20 3.22 8.52
C PHE A 25 11.95 4.38 7.86
N ASP A 26 12.72 4.02 6.84
CA ASP A 26 13.61 4.91 6.12
C ASP A 26 12.84 5.72 5.05
N SER A 27 13.27 6.96 4.82
CA SER A 27 12.65 7.94 3.91
C SER A 27 12.44 7.42 2.47
N VAL A 28 13.18 6.37 2.11
CA VAL A 28 13.17 5.72 0.79
C VAL A 28 11.82 5.04 0.49
N GLN A 29 10.98 4.79 1.50
CA GLN A 29 9.70 4.08 1.33
C GLN A 29 8.49 5.00 1.06
N TYR A 30 8.65 6.33 1.19
CA TYR A 30 7.57 7.30 0.95
C TYR A 30 6.91 7.20 -0.43
N PRO A 31 7.64 7.02 -1.55
CA PRO A 31 7.01 6.91 -2.88
C PRO A 31 6.04 5.74 -3.00
N ILE A 32 6.34 4.60 -2.38
CA ILE A 32 5.47 3.41 -2.40
C ILE A 32 4.18 3.68 -1.61
N VAL A 33 4.27 4.45 -0.52
CA VAL A 33 3.10 4.82 0.28
C VAL A 33 2.20 5.81 -0.47
N GLU A 34 2.77 6.78 -1.17
CA GLU A 34 1.99 7.69 -2.03
C GLU A 34 1.26 6.95 -3.14
N ASP A 35 1.93 5.99 -3.77
CA ASP A 35 1.32 5.12 -4.77
C ASP A 35 0.17 4.27 -4.19
N LEU A 36 0.33 3.73 -2.98
CA LEU A 36 -0.73 3.01 -2.28
C LEU A 36 -1.94 3.92 -2.01
N ILE A 37 -1.70 5.15 -1.55
CA ILE A 37 -2.77 6.15 -1.32
C ILE A 37 -3.52 6.42 -2.63
N ALA A 38 -2.78 6.63 -3.74
CA ALA A 38 -3.37 6.85 -5.04
C ALA A 38 -4.23 5.65 -5.49
N LEU A 39 -3.74 4.42 -5.29
CA LEU A 39 -4.47 3.20 -5.61
C LEU A 39 -5.75 3.05 -4.78
N VAL A 40 -5.67 3.27 -3.47
CA VAL A 40 -6.79 3.22 -2.53
C VAL A 40 -7.88 4.20 -2.94
N LYS A 41 -7.51 5.44 -3.28
CA LYS A 41 -8.43 6.47 -3.79
C LYS A 41 -9.04 6.07 -5.12
N ALA A 42 -8.23 5.60 -6.07
CA ALA A 42 -8.70 5.17 -7.40
C ALA A 42 -9.69 3.99 -7.33
N LYS A 43 -9.54 3.10 -6.34
CA LYS A 43 -10.41 1.94 -6.13
C LYS A 43 -11.60 2.21 -5.21
N GLY A 44 -11.80 3.46 -4.78
CA GLY A 44 -12.94 3.86 -3.95
C GLY A 44 -12.95 3.26 -2.54
N LYS A 45 -11.78 2.91 -2.00
CA LYS A 45 -11.65 2.36 -0.63
C LYS A 45 -11.67 3.51 0.40
N THR A 46 -12.83 4.12 0.57
CA THR A 46 -13.04 5.36 1.35
C THR A 46 -12.49 5.28 2.76
N SER A 47 -12.80 4.22 3.52
CA SER A 47 -12.35 4.11 4.92
C SER A 47 -10.84 4.05 5.08
N ILE A 48 -10.12 3.46 4.13
CA ILE A 48 -8.65 3.43 4.14
C ILE A 48 -8.09 4.79 3.71
N ALA A 49 -8.71 5.42 2.71
CA ALA A 49 -8.32 6.75 2.25
C ALA A 49 -8.46 7.81 3.37
N GLU A 50 -9.54 7.77 4.13
CA GLU A 50 -9.80 8.68 5.26
C GLU A 50 -8.75 8.51 6.37
N ASP A 51 -8.34 7.26 6.66
CA ASP A 51 -7.28 7.01 7.63
C ASP A 51 -5.91 7.55 7.16
N PHE A 52 -5.65 7.60 5.85
CA PHE A 52 -4.44 8.25 5.31
C PHE A 52 -4.50 9.78 5.39
N GLU A 53 -5.69 10.35 5.44
CA GLU A 53 -5.93 11.80 5.54
C GLU A 53 -6.03 12.28 7.00
N THR A 54 -5.99 11.34 7.96
CA THR A 54 -6.07 11.68 9.38
C THR A 54 -4.83 12.47 9.79
N PRO A 55 -5.00 13.74 10.21
CA PRO A 55 -3.86 14.56 10.62
C PRO A 55 -3.17 13.91 11.83
N TYR A 56 -1.84 14.02 11.88
CA TYR A 56 -0.98 13.47 12.94
C TYR A 56 -0.83 11.93 12.98
N VAL A 57 -1.57 11.18 12.16
CA VAL A 57 -1.30 9.75 11.96
C VAL A 57 -0.25 9.62 10.87
N HIS A 58 0.89 9.00 11.20
CA HIS A 58 1.89 8.71 10.19
C HIS A 58 1.32 7.69 9.19
N PRO A 59 1.40 7.91 7.86
CA PRO A 59 0.81 7.02 6.85
C PRO A 59 1.17 5.54 7.01
N MET A 60 2.36 5.23 7.53
CA MET A 60 2.77 3.85 7.84
C MET A 60 1.90 3.16 8.90
N ILE A 61 1.39 3.89 9.89
CA ILE A 61 0.46 3.32 10.87
C ILE A 61 -0.81 2.86 10.14
N THR A 62 -1.28 3.66 9.18
CA THR A 62 -2.41 3.31 8.31
C THR A 62 -2.07 2.09 7.43
N VAL A 63 -0.88 2.04 6.83
CA VAL A 63 -0.43 0.85 6.06
C VAL A 63 -0.43 -0.40 6.92
N GLN A 64 0.14 -0.36 8.12
CA GLN A 64 0.20 -1.51 9.04
C GLN A 64 -1.20 -1.95 9.48
N LYS A 65 -2.06 -0.99 9.84
CA LYS A 65 -3.46 -1.23 10.23
C LYS A 65 -4.24 -1.96 9.13
N TRP A 66 -4.04 -1.57 7.87
CA TRP A 66 -4.79 -2.08 6.72
C TRP A 66 -3.99 -3.02 5.83
N VAL A 67 -2.87 -3.58 6.32
CA VAL A 67 -1.90 -4.30 5.46
C VAL A 67 -2.56 -5.46 4.72
N THR A 68 -3.48 -6.19 5.36
CA THR A 68 -4.20 -7.32 4.75
C THR A 68 -5.12 -6.85 3.62
N GLU A 69 -5.92 -5.82 3.85
CA GLU A 69 -6.83 -5.24 2.88
C GLU A 69 -6.07 -4.60 1.71
N LEU A 70 -4.96 -3.92 1.98
CA LEU A 70 -4.09 -3.35 0.97
C LEU A 70 -3.46 -4.45 0.10
N LYS A 71 -3.01 -5.57 0.68
CA LYS A 71 -2.49 -6.73 -0.09
C LYS A 71 -3.57 -7.29 -1.00
N GLY A 72 -4.79 -7.46 -0.49
CA GLY A 72 -5.94 -7.89 -1.29
C GLY A 72 -6.20 -6.96 -2.46
N LEU A 73 -6.20 -5.64 -2.22
CA LEU A 73 -6.42 -4.62 -3.24
C LEU A 73 -5.35 -4.65 -4.34
N VAL A 74 -4.07 -4.70 -3.95
CA VAL A 74 -2.95 -4.73 -4.88
C VAL A 74 -2.96 -6.02 -5.69
N SER A 75 -3.24 -7.17 -5.06
CA SER A 75 -3.33 -8.47 -5.73
C SER A 75 -4.49 -8.52 -6.73
N GLU A 76 -5.67 -8.03 -6.36
CA GLU A 76 -6.80 -7.90 -7.27
C GLU A 76 -6.44 -7.02 -8.47
N THR A 77 -5.78 -5.88 -8.23
CA THR A 77 -5.35 -4.97 -9.29
C THR A 77 -4.29 -5.62 -10.19
N LEU A 78 -3.34 -6.37 -9.64
CA LEU A 78 -2.35 -7.14 -10.39
C LEU A 78 -2.99 -8.16 -11.33
N SER A 79 -4.04 -8.85 -10.87
CA SER A 79 -4.76 -9.84 -11.69
C SER A 79 -5.46 -9.22 -12.92
N GLN A 80 -5.76 -7.91 -12.85
CA GLN A 80 -6.42 -7.16 -13.91
C GLN A 80 -5.42 -6.55 -14.90
N VAL A 81 -4.13 -6.48 -14.55
CA VAL A 81 -3.07 -5.97 -15.42
C VAL A 81 -2.35 -7.15 -16.09
N PRO A 82 -2.45 -7.30 -17.43
CA PRO A 82 -1.82 -8.42 -18.14
C PRO A 82 -0.31 -8.51 -17.89
N GLU A 83 0.24 -9.73 -17.87
CA GLU A 83 1.69 -9.91 -17.96
C GLU A 83 2.17 -9.39 -19.30
N LEU A 84 3.07 -8.41 -19.27
CA LEU A 84 3.85 -8.06 -20.45
C LEU A 84 4.71 -9.28 -20.78
N LYS A 85 4.37 -9.97 -21.88
CA LYS A 85 5.11 -11.10 -22.43
C LYS A 85 6.49 -10.68 -22.92
#